data_AF-A0A1H3EIK3-F1
#
_entry.id   AF-A0A1H3EIK3-F1
#
_cell.length_a   1.000
_cell.length_b   1.000
_cell.length_c   1.000
_cell.angle_alpha   90.00
_cell.angle_beta   90.00
_cell.angle_gamma   90.00
#
_symmetry.space_group_name_H-M   'P 1'
#
loop_
_entity.id
_entity.type
_entity.pdbx_description
1 polymer ?
#
loop_
_entity_poly.entity_id
_entity_poly.type
_entity_poly.pdbx_seq_one_letter_code
_entity_poly.pdbx_strand_id
1 'polypeptide(L)'
;MRFINNWITQLDAELPVGGTTLPIPAAALDRLDLSESGYYLLTLVPSMDPLEQQNAEVVRIFMGQDGPEIERGVEQTTERAWSAGAYVIAGVTAGMMRRLTKAGQFEVYSPGEYAFGLDTGFLYVQSEWEPGDYAIETQVLASPETTAFDFHFKGGGGSTRIILSGAGQFASAQVYGMPAGRATSVEIDGSSTIITGLTGGVFGRCVITGYNAVYYVTSEFH
;
A
#
# COMPACT_ATOMS: atom_id res chain seq x y z
N MET A 1 -3.92 6.79 -3.65
CA MET A 1 -5.04 6.41 -4.55
C MET A 1 -6.34 6.95 -3.99
N ARG A 2 -7.15 7.62 -4.81
CA ARG A 2 -8.48 8.12 -4.44
C ARG A 2 -9.55 7.24 -5.08
N PHE A 3 -10.74 7.21 -4.49
CA PHE A 3 -11.88 6.46 -5.02
C PHE A 3 -12.93 7.43 -5.55
N ILE A 4 -13.49 7.13 -6.72
CA ILE A 4 -14.56 7.92 -7.34
C ILE A 4 -15.66 6.98 -7.81
N ASN A 5 -16.89 7.25 -7.38
CA ASN A 5 -18.05 6.44 -7.77
C ASN A 5 -18.47 6.77 -9.20
N ASN A 6 -18.74 5.71 -9.99
CA ASN A 6 -19.38 5.81 -11.30
C ASN A 6 -18.69 6.79 -12.25
N TRP A 7 -17.35 6.78 -12.28
CA TRP A 7 -16.59 7.56 -13.25
C TRP A 7 -16.29 6.68 -14.47
N ILE A 8 -16.86 7.10 -15.60
CA ILE A 8 -16.70 6.48 -16.92
C ILE A 8 -16.75 7.59 -17.97
N THR A 9 -15.91 7.48 -18.99
CA THR A 9 -15.92 8.34 -20.17
C THR A 9 -15.44 7.56 -21.39
N GLN A 10 -15.37 8.21 -22.54
CA GLN A 10 -14.72 7.69 -23.75
C GLN A 10 -13.56 8.58 -24.17
N LEU A 11 -12.65 8.02 -24.96
CA LEU A 11 -11.60 8.78 -25.62
C LEU A 11 -12.17 9.65 -26.75
N ASP A 12 -11.83 10.94 -26.77
CA ASP A 12 -12.21 11.87 -27.83
C ASP A 12 -11.32 11.71 -29.08
N ALA A 13 -10.10 11.18 -28.90
CA ALA A 13 -9.14 10.94 -29.97
C ALA A 13 -8.39 9.62 -29.75
N GLU A 14 -7.64 9.19 -30.75
CA GLU A 14 -6.74 8.04 -30.60
C GLU A 14 -5.68 8.33 -29.53
N LEU A 15 -5.47 7.36 -28.63
CA LEU A 15 -4.31 7.32 -27.76
C LEU A 15 -3.28 6.35 -28.39
N PRO A 16 -2.21 6.85 -29.00
CA PRO A 16 -1.21 6.00 -29.62
C PRO A 16 -0.39 5.23 -28.57
N VAL A 17 0.37 4.24 -29.05
CA VAL A 17 1.47 3.65 -28.26
C VAL A 17 2.50 4.74 -27.96
N GLY A 18 2.96 4.81 -26.72
CA GLY A 18 3.81 5.85 -26.15
C GLY A 18 3.07 7.12 -25.76
N GLY A 19 1.76 7.22 -25.98
CA GLY A 19 0.98 8.40 -25.63
C GLY A 19 0.93 8.62 -24.12
N THR A 20 1.30 9.84 -23.68
CA THR A 20 1.43 10.24 -22.27
C THR A 20 0.31 11.15 -21.78
N THR A 21 -0.63 11.52 -22.64
CA THR A 21 -1.79 12.35 -22.31
C THR A 21 -3.05 11.61 -22.71
N LEU A 22 -4.02 11.53 -21.81
CA LEU A 22 -5.28 10.84 -22.07
C LEU A 22 -6.25 11.76 -22.82
N PRO A 23 -6.62 11.47 -24.07
CA PRO A 23 -7.53 12.32 -24.84
C PRO A 23 -8.98 12.08 -24.40
N ILE A 24 -9.39 12.68 -23.29
CA ILE A 24 -10.76 12.62 -22.76
C ILE A 24 -11.39 14.01 -22.68
N PRO A 25 -12.73 14.10 -22.61
CA PRO A 25 -13.41 15.38 -22.43
C PRO A 25 -12.91 16.10 -21.18
N ALA A 26 -12.68 17.42 -21.28
CA ALA A 26 -12.25 18.24 -20.16
C ALA A 26 -13.17 18.09 -18.93
N ALA A 27 -14.49 18.04 -19.15
CA ALA A 27 -15.47 17.82 -18.09
C ALA A 27 -15.34 16.47 -17.37
N ALA A 28 -14.81 15.43 -18.04
CA ALA A 28 -14.51 14.15 -17.40
C ALA A 28 -13.23 14.24 -16.55
N LEU A 29 -12.22 14.94 -17.06
CA LEU A 29 -10.95 15.19 -16.37
C LEU A 29 -11.15 16.05 -15.11
N ASP A 30 -11.99 17.08 -15.17
CA ASP A 30 -12.31 17.98 -14.04
C ASP A 30 -12.96 17.25 -12.85
N ARG A 31 -13.55 16.08 -13.09
CA ARG A 31 -14.13 15.23 -12.03
C ARG A 31 -13.07 14.40 -11.31
N LEU A 32 -11.84 14.30 -11.84
CA LEU A 32 -10.73 13.62 -11.20
C LEU A 32 -9.95 14.61 -10.35
N ASP A 33 -10.00 14.44 -9.03
CA ASP A 33 -9.17 15.25 -8.14
C ASP A 33 -7.70 14.76 -8.15
N LEU A 34 -6.89 15.36 -9.02
CA LEU A 34 -5.46 15.10 -9.18
C LEU A 34 -4.57 15.99 -8.27
N SER A 35 -5.16 16.72 -7.32
CA SER A 35 -4.41 17.56 -6.38
C SER A 35 -3.63 16.73 -5.34
N GLU A 36 -2.67 17.37 -4.67
CA GLU A 36 -1.91 16.81 -3.52
C GLU A 36 -1.20 15.48 -3.84
N SER A 37 -0.55 15.38 -5.01
CA SER A 37 0.08 14.13 -5.48
C SER A 37 -0.90 12.96 -5.61
N GLY A 38 -2.20 13.26 -5.72
CA GLY A 38 -3.25 12.29 -5.97
C GLY A 38 -3.10 11.64 -7.34
N TYR A 39 -3.51 10.37 -7.42
CA TYR A 39 -3.60 9.64 -8.67
C TYR A 39 -4.82 8.73 -8.67
N TYR A 40 -5.29 8.39 -9.87
CA TYR A 40 -6.29 7.37 -10.12
C TYR A 40 -5.73 6.29 -11.03
N LEU A 41 -6.20 5.06 -10.84
CA LEU A 41 -6.03 3.99 -11.80
C LEU A 41 -7.27 3.95 -12.68
N LEU A 42 -7.05 4.01 -13.99
CA LEU A 42 -8.09 3.98 -15.01
C LEU A 42 -7.88 2.74 -15.88
N THR A 43 -8.96 2.08 -16.25
CA THR A 43 -8.94 0.93 -17.15
C THR A 43 -9.48 1.36 -18.51
N LEU A 44 -8.67 1.17 -19.55
CA LEU A 44 -9.07 1.33 -20.94
C LEU A 44 -9.58 -0.01 -21.46
N VAL A 45 -10.77 0.03 -22.08
CA VAL A 45 -11.40 -1.15 -22.70
C VAL A 45 -12.03 -0.77 -24.04
N PRO A 46 -12.06 -1.69 -25.02
CA PRO A 46 -12.58 -1.37 -26.36
C PRO A 46 -14.10 -1.22 -26.33
N SER A 47 -14.76 -1.92 -25.42
CA SER A 47 -16.21 -1.86 -25.21
C SER A 47 -16.58 -2.21 -23.77
N MET A 48 -17.84 -1.97 -23.43
CA MET A 48 -18.43 -2.36 -22.15
C MET A 48 -18.88 -3.84 -22.12
N ASP A 49 -18.69 -4.60 -23.21
CA ASP A 49 -18.94 -6.04 -23.22
C ASP A 49 -17.80 -6.76 -22.46
N PRO A 50 -18.09 -7.43 -21.33
CA PRO A 50 -17.06 -8.15 -20.57
C PRO A 50 -16.27 -9.19 -21.39
N LEU A 51 -16.85 -9.74 -22.46
CA LEU A 51 -16.17 -10.70 -23.33
C LEU A 51 -15.06 -10.06 -24.17
N GLU A 52 -15.16 -8.76 -24.44
CA GLU A 52 -14.17 -8.00 -25.21
C GLU A 52 -13.11 -7.34 -24.30
N GLN A 53 -13.31 -7.37 -22.97
CA GLN A 53 -12.43 -6.75 -21.97
C GLN A 53 -11.16 -7.57 -21.66
N GLN A 54 -10.96 -8.72 -22.30
CA GLN A 54 -9.72 -9.49 -22.26
C GLN A 54 -8.47 -8.70 -22.72
N ASN A 55 -8.70 -7.58 -23.41
CA ASN A 55 -7.69 -6.68 -23.95
C ASN A 55 -7.53 -5.37 -23.17
N ALA A 56 -7.94 -5.35 -21.90
CA ALA A 56 -7.86 -4.16 -21.06
C ALA A 56 -6.41 -3.70 -20.82
N GLU A 57 -6.24 -2.39 -20.71
CA GLU A 57 -5.02 -1.75 -20.22
C GLU A 57 -5.35 -0.94 -18.98
N VAL A 58 -4.51 -1.00 -17.95
CA VAL A 58 -4.61 -0.11 -16.81
C VAL A 58 -3.58 1.00 -16.98
N VAL A 59 -4.00 2.24 -16.77
CA VAL A 59 -3.14 3.43 -16.76
C VAL A 59 -3.26 4.14 -15.42
N ARG A 60 -2.19 4.80 -15.00
CA ARG A 60 -2.19 5.69 -13.83
C ARG A 60 -2.22 7.13 -14.32
N ILE A 61 -3.27 7.88 -13.97
CA ILE A 61 -3.36 9.32 -14.25
C ILE A 61 -2.97 10.13 -13.00
N PHE A 62 -2.15 11.15 -13.19
CA PHE A 62 -1.63 12.02 -12.13
C PHE A 62 -1.37 13.44 -12.66
N MET A 63 -1.15 14.40 -11.76
CA MET A 63 -0.72 15.74 -12.15
C MET A 63 0.80 15.77 -12.35
N GLY A 64 1.24 15.99 -13.59
CA GLY A 64 2.64 16.22 -13.98
C GLY A 64 3.04 17.70 -13.86
N GLN A 65 4.19 18.06 -14.43
CA GLN A 65 4.71 19.44 -14.36
C GLN A 65 3.91 20.40 -15.25
N ASP A 66 3.52 19.93 -16.44
CA ASP A 66 2.84 20.75 -17.45
C ASP A 66 1.33 20.47 -17.53
N GLY A 67 0.82 19.54 -16.72
CA GLY A 67 -0.59 19.18 -16.66
C GLY A 67 -0.81 17.69 -16.37
N PRO A 68 -2.04 17.20 -16.55
CA PRO A 68 -2.37 15.79 -16.34
C PRO A 68 -1.62 14.86 -17.30
N GLU A 69 -0.94 13.88 -16.73
CA GLU A 69 -0.14 12.87 -17.43
C GLU A 69 -0.62 11.47 -17.09
N ILE A 70 -0.33 10.51 -17.98
CA ILE A 70 -0.56 9.09 -17.74
C ILE A 70 0.72 8.27 -17.80
N GLU A 71 0.82 7.30 -16.89
CA GLU A 71 1.72 6.17 -17.01
C GLU A 71 0.94 4.97 -17.56
N ARG A 72 1.50 4.31 -18.56
CA ARG A 72 0.88 3.24 -19.35
C ARG A 72 1.22 1.85 -18.81
N GLY A 73 0.39 0.86 -19.14
CA GLY A 73 0.69 -0.56 -18.86
C GLY A 73 0.92 -0.91 -17.38
N VAL A 74 0.27 -0.20 -16.45
CA VAL A 74 0.43 -0.51 -15.03
C VAL A 74 -0.28 -1.81 -14.67
N GLU A 75 -0.02 -2.33 -13.47
CA GLU A 75 -0.55 -3.63 -13.01
C GLU A 75 -0.23 -4.81 -13.97
N GLN A 76 0.94 -4.76 -14.63
CA GLN A 76 1.39 -5.78 -15.59
C GLN A 76 0.48 -5.91 -16.82
N THR A 77 -0.29 -4.85 -17.13
CA THR A 77 -1.02 -4.78 -18.40
C THR A 77 -0.11 -4.35 -19.53
N THR A 78 -0.49 -4.65 -20.77
CA THR A 78 0.31 -4.31 -21.95
C THR A 78 -0.23 -3.03 -22.58
N GLU A 79 0.64 -2.03 -22.66
CA GLU A 79 0.40 -0.80 -23.41
C GLU A 79 0.06 -1.10 -24.88
N ARG A 80 -0.96 -0.41 -25.40
CA ARG A 80 -1.39 -0.54 -26.80
C ARG A 80 -1.99 0.75 -27.35
N ALA A 81 -2.22 0.80 -28.66
CA ALA A 81 -3.01 1.87 -29.25
C ALA A 81 -4.49 1.70 -28.89
N TRP A 82 -5.16 2.81 -28.59
CA TRP A 82 -6.58 2.86 -28.31
C TRP A 82 -7.27 3.83 -29.25
N SER A 83 -8.26 3.36 -30.00
CA SER A 83 -9.03 4.21 -30.90
C SER A 83 -9.89 5.21 -30.12
N ALA A 84 -10.23 6.32 -30.77
CA ALA A 84 -11.30 7.18 -30.31
C ALA A 84 -12.58 6.35 -30.05
N GLY A 85 -13.35 6.73 -29.02
CA GLY A 85 -14.53 6.00 -28.56
C GLY A 85 -14.26 4.81 -27.62
N ALA A 86 -13.00 4.40 -27.43
CA ALA A 86 -12.65 3.43 -26.40
C ALA A 86 -13.08 3.96 -25.01
N TYR A 87 -13.51 3.06 -24.13
CA TYR A 87 -14.00 3.43 -22.82
C TYR A 87 -12.84 3.56 -21.83
N VAL A 88 -12.96 4.53 -20.93
CA VAL A 88 -12.06 4.75 -19.81
C VAL A 88 -12.89 4.71 -18.53
N ILE A 89 -12.53 3.82 -17.61
CA ILE A 89 -13.32 3.53 -16.41
C ILE A 89 -12.43 3.65 -15.17
N ALA A 90 -12.89 4.35 -14.14
CA ALA A 90 -12.26 4.30 -12.82
C ALA A 90 -12.91 3.19 -11.98
N GLY A 91 -12.51 1.95 -12.27
CA GLY A 91 -13.05 0.76 -11.63
C GLY A 91 -12.11 0.15 -10.58
N VAL A 92 -12.63 -0.83 -9.84
CA VAL A 92 -11.81 -1.70 -9.00
C VAL A 92 -10.98 -2.61 -9.90
N THR A 93 -9.66 -2.50 -9.85
CA THR A 93 -8.75 -3.33 -10.66
C THR A 93 -8.43 -4.67 -9.99
N ALA A 94 -7.94 -5.64 -10.76
CA ALA A 94 -7.46 -6.90 -10.21
C ALA A 94 -6.24 -6.70 -9.30
N GLY A 95 -5.35 -5.74 -9.59
CA GLY A 95 -4.26 -5.38 -8.69
C GLY A 95 -4.77 -4.81 -7.37
N MET A 96 -5.83 -3.99 -7.40
CA MET A 96 -6.47 -3.45 -6.21
C MET A 96 -7.13 -4.56 -5.36
N MET A 97 -7.86 -5.49 -5.99
CA MET A 97 -8.39 -6.65 -5.29
C MET A 97 -7.29 -7.53 -4.73
N ARG A 98 -6.19 -7.74 -5.47
CA ARG A 98 -5.03 -8.48 -4.95
C ARG A 98 -4.44 -7.80 -3.73
N ARG A 99 -4.33 -6.47 -3.69
CA ARG A 99 -3.88 -5.74 -2.50
C ARG A 99 -4.84 -5.95 -1.32
N LEU A 100 -6.16 -5.94 -1.57
CA LEU A 100 -7.18 -6.21 -0.54
C LEU A 100 -7.13 -7.67 -0.05
N THR A 101 -6.97 -8.65 -0.94
CA THR A 101 -6.91 -10.08 -0.56
C THR A 101 -5.56 -10.48 0.00
N LYS A 102 -4.48 -9.77 -0.37
CA LYS A 102 -3.14 -9.98 0.19
C LYS A 102 -3.05 -9.57 1.64
N ALA A 103 -3.96 -8.72 2.13
CA ALA A 103 -4.11 -8.40 3.54
C ALA A 103 -4.53 -9.66 4.34
N GLY A 104 -3.63 -10.64 4.41
CA GLY A 104 -3.72 -11.85 5.20
C GLY A 104 -3.42 -11.54 6.65
N GLN A 105 -3.83 -12.48 7.50
CA GLN A 105 -3.54 -12.49 8.91
C GLN A 105 -2.32 -13.39 9.14
N PHE A 106 -1.26 -12.85 9.73
CA PHE A 106 -0.12 -13.62 10.22
C PHE A 106 -0.30 -13.89 11.71
N GLU A 107 -0.23 -15.14 12.14
CA GLU A 107 -0.52 -15.54 13.52
C GLU A 107 0.72 -16.04 14.24
N VAL A 108 0.98 -15.49 15.44
CA VAL A 108 2.08 -15.88 16.32
C VAL A 108 1.53 -16.40 17.63
N TYR A 109 1.95 -17.59 18.04
CA TYR A 109 1.40 -18.31 19.21
C TYR A 109 2.39 -18.53 20.36
N SER A 110 3.69 -18.35 20.12
CA SER A 110 4.74 -18.56 21.12
C SER A 110 5.86 -17.52 20.99
N PRO A 111 6.61 -17.22 22.05
CA PRO A 111 7.80 -16.36 21.97
C PRO A 111 8.81 -16.91 20.94
N GLY A 112 9.54 -16.03 20.26
CA GLY A 112 10.48 -16.42 19.20
C GLY A 112 10.71 -15.35 18.14
N GLU A 113 11.46 -15.71 17.11
CA GLU A 113 11.76 -14.88 15.94
C GLU A 113 10.89 -15.30 14.75
N TYR A 114 10.21 -14.34 14.13
CA TYR A 114 9.26 -14.59 13.04
C TYR A 114 9.48 -13.65 11.87
N ALA A 115 9.39 -14.19 10.65
CA ALA A 115 9.37 -13.41 9.43
C ALA A 115 7.94 -12.99 9.07
N PHE A 116 7.67 -11.68 9.02
CA PHE A 116 6.37 -11.10 8.66
C PHE A 116 6.44 -10.33 7.34
N GLY A 117 5.68 -10.73 6.33
CA GLY A 117 5.63 -10.00 5.05
C GLY A 117 4.72 -8.78 5.13
N LEU A 118 5.17 -7.60 4.70
CA LEU A 118 4.32 -6.39 4.66
C LEU A 118 3.14 -6.47 3.69
N ASP A 119 3.07 -7.52 2.86
CA ASP A 119 1.87 -7.81 2.09
C ASP A 119 0.74 -8.35 2.96
N THR A 120 1.04 -8.94 4.14
CA THR A 120 0.04 -9.24 5.17
C THR A 120 -0.36 -7.96 5.91
N GLY A 121 -1.63 -7.58 5.79
CA GLY A 121 -2.17 -6.32 6.31
C GLY A 121 -2.44 -6.34 7.81
N PHE A 122 -2.40 -7.53 8.43
CA PHE A 122 -2.74 -7.74 9.83
C PHE A 122 -1.82 -8.76 10.51
N LEU A 123 -1.22 -8.37 11.63
CA LEU A 123 -0.43 -9.22 12.51
C LEU A 123 -1.25 -9.58 13.76
N TYR A 124 -1.51 -10.86 14.00
CA TYR A 124 -2.17 -11.34 15.20
C TYR A 124 -1.17 -12.09 16.10
N VAL A 125 -0.98 -11.63 17.32
CA VAL A 125 -0.09 -12.24 18.31
C VAL A 125 -0.92 -12.69 19.50
N GLN A 126 -0.97 -13.99 19.75
CA GLN A 126 -1.64 -14.57 20.91
C GLN A 126 -0.60 -15.06 21.92
N SER A 127 -0.60 -14.44 23.10
CA SER A 127 0.30 -14.76 24.22
C SER A 127 -0.44 -15.22 25.47
N GLU A 128 -1.74 -15.53 25.36
CA GLU A 128 -2.57 -15.99 26.49
C GLU A 128 -1.97 -17.18 27.26
N TRP A 129 -1.03 -17.91 26.63
CA TRP A 129 -0.45 -19.13 27.17
C TRP A 129 1.01 -19.00 27.61
N GLU A 130 1.78 -18.02 27.10
CA GLU A 130 3.23 -17.92 27.34
C GLU A 130 3.74 -16.45 27.34
N PRO A 131 3.96 -15.82 28.51
CA PRO A 131 4.62 -14.51 28.57
C PRO A 131 6.07 -14.60 28.08
N GLY A 132 6.54 -13.62 27.30
CA GLY A 132 7.92 -13.61 26.80
C GLY A 132 8.20 -12.54 25.75
N ASP A 133 9.39 -12.59 25.17
CA ASP A 133 9.81 -11.72 24.08
C ASP A 133 9.37 -12.31 22.72
N TYR A 134 8.60 -11.54 21.96
CA TYR A 134 8.17 -11.86 20.61
C TYR A 134 8.91 -10.94 19.64
N ALA A 135 9.96 -11.45 19.01
CA ALA A 135 10.69 -10.74 17.98
C ALA A 135 10.05 -11.04 16.63
N ILE A 136 9.46 -10.04 16.00
CA ILE A 136 8.78 -10.17 14.73
C ILE A 136 9.56 -9.32 13.74
N GLU A 137 10.44 -9.99 13.01
CA GLU A 137 11.21 -9.39 11.94
C GLU A 137 10.29 -9.23 10.72
N THR A 138 9.96 -7.98 10.40
CA THR A 138 9.26 -7.68 9.16
C THR A 138 10.22 -7.89 8.00
N GLN A 139 9.90 -8.82 7.10
CA GLN A 139 10.56 -8.92 5.81
C GLN A 139 10.07 -7.76 4.96
N VAL A 140 10.85 -6.68 4.93
CA VAL A 140 10.56 -5.55 4.05
C VAL A 140 10.94 -5.94 2.63
N LEU A 141 9.93 -6.18 1.81
CA LEU A 141 10.08 -6.04 0.37
C LEU A 141 10.42 -4.57 0.13
N ALA A 142 11.54 -4.31 -0.56
CA ALA A 142 12.04 -2.99 -0.92
C ALA A 142 11.00 -2.18 -1.73
N SER A 143 10.01 -1.63 -1.03
CA SER A 143 8.96 -0.80 -1.60
C SER A 143 9.21 0.64 -1.20
N PRO A 144 9.23 1.58 -2.16
CA PRO A 144 9.33 3.01 -1.87
C PRO A 144 8.03 3.59 -1.27
N GLU A 145 6.95 2.81 -1.21
CA GLU A 145 5.65 3.26 -0.70
C GLU A 145 5.61 3.25 0.84
N THR A 146 4.96 4.26 1.44
CA THR A 146 4.60 4.22 2.86
C THR A 146 3.61 3.08 3.07
N THR A 147 3.95 2.16 3.95
CA THR A 147 3.13 0.99 4.28
C THR A 147 2.74 1.05 5.74
N ALA A 148 1.52 0.61 6.05
CA ALA A 148 1.09 0.40 7.41
C ALA A 148 0.58 -1.02 7.56
N PHE A 149 0.82 -1.62 8.72
CA PHE A 149 0.15 -2.85 9.12
C PHE A 149 -0.51 -2.65 10.47
N ASP A 150 -1.66 -3.28 10.62
CA ASP A 150 -2.38 -3.33 11.88
C ASP A 150 -1.91 -4.57 12.64
N PHE A 151 -1.88 -4.48 13.97
CA PHE A 151 -1.62 -5.63 14.81
C PHE A 151 -2.62 -5.73 15.94
N HIS A 152 -2.89 -6.96 16.34
CA HIS A 152 -3.66 -7.27 17.54
C HIS A 152 -2.88 -8.25 18.38
N PHE A 153 -2.63 -7.85 19.61
CA PHE A 153 -2.03 -8.66 20.63
C PHE A 153 -3.09 -9.07 21.65
N LYS A 154 -3.17 -10.36 21.97
CA LYS A 154 -4.09 -10.90 22.96
C LYS A 154 -3.32 -11.76 23.96
N GLY A 155 -3.17 -11.27 25.20
CA GLY A 155 -2.56 -12.02 26.30
C GLY A 155 -1.61 -11.19 27.17
N GLY A 156 -0.66 -11.84 27.84
CA GLY A 156 0.44 -11.18 28.55
C GLY A 156 0.27 -11.03 30.08
N GLY A 157 1.29 -11.49 30.79
CA GLY A 157 1.74 -10.86 32.04
C GLY A 157 2.69 -9.71 31.69
N GLY A 158 2.82 -8.70 32.53
CA GLY A 158 3.46 -7.39 32.21
C GLY A 158 4.94 -7.39 31.78
N SER A 159 5.53 -8.54 31.45
CA SER A 159 6.87 -8.71 30.88
C SER A 159 6.88 -8.97 29.37
N THR A 160 5.73 -9.00 28.67
CA THR A 160 5.71 -9.25 27.22
C THR A 160 6.19 -8.05 26.40
N ARG A 161 7.03 -8.32 25.40
CA ARG A 161 7.57 -7.34 24.45
C ARG A 161 7.35 -7.80 23.00
N ILE A 162 6.95 -6.87 22.13
CA ILE A 162 6.95 -7.06 20.66
C ILE A 162 8.08 -6.18 20.08
N ILE A 163 8.95 -6.79 19.30
CA ILE A 163 10.00 -6.09 18.54
C ILE A 163 9.63 -6.20 17.07
N LEU A 164 9.48 -5.07 16.39
CA LEU A 164 9.21 -4.99 14.96
C LEU A 164 10.43 -4.37 14.29
N SER A 165 11.14 -5.10 13.44
CA SER A 165 12.35 -4.62 12.76
C SER A 165 12.27 -4.89 11.26
N GLY A 166 13.02 -4.16 10.42
CA GLY A 166 13.03 -4.40 8.98
C GLY A 166 13.83 -3.39 8.15
N ALA A 167 13.98 -3.64 6.85
CA ALA A 167 14.67 -2.74 5.91
C ALA A 167 13.79 -1.53 5.52
N GLY A 168 13.53 -0.64 6.46
CA GLY A 168 12.73 0.58 6.28
C GLY A 168 12.88 1.52 7.47
N GLN A 169 12.32 2.73 7.38
CA GLN A 169 12.24 3.61 8.53
C GLN A 169 10.87 3.51 9.19
N PHE A 170 10.83 3.06 10.44
CA PHE A 170 9.61 3.11 11.25
C PHE A 170 9.33 4.57 11.60
N ALA A 171 8.23 5.11 11.05
CA ALA A 171 7.88 6.51 11.19
C ALA A 171 6.96 6.76 12.40
N SER A 172 6.07 5.82 12.68
CA SER A 172 5.21 5.90 13.86
C SER A 172 4.64 4.54 14.25
N ALA A 173 4.27 4.40 15.52
CA ALA A 173 3.54 3.27 16.05
C ALA A 173 2.50 3.79 17.06
N GLN A 174 1.25 3.36 16.88
CA GLN A 174 0.13 3.72 17.73
C GLN A 174 -0.43 2.46 18.39
N VAL A 175 -0.71 2.55 19.68
CA VAL A 175 -1.17 1.42 20.49
C VAL A 175 -2.40 1.82 21.27
N TYR A 176 -3.45 1.03 21.13
CA TYR A 176 -4.77 1.21 21.70
C TYR A 176 -5.12 -0.01 22.55
N GLY A 177 -5.31 0.19 23.85
CA GLY A 177 -5.77 -0.87 24.74
C GLY A 177 -7.26 -1.16 24.56
N MET A 178 -7.64 -2.44 24.54
CA MET A 178 -9.02 -2.86 24.85
C MET A 178 -9.31 -2.64 26.34
N PRO A 179 -10.55 -2.80 26.83
CA PRO A 179 -10.82 -2.78 28.26
C PRO A 179 -9.89 -3.75 29.01
N ALA A 180 -9.13 -3.22 29.98
CA ALA A 180 -8.05 -3.88 30.73
C ALA A 180 -6.71 -4.13 29.98
N GLY A 181 -6.62 -3.80 28.69
CA GLY A 181 -5.39 -3.91 27.91
C GLY A 181 -4.53 -2.65 27.95
N ARG A 182 -3.20 -2.80 28.07
CA ARG A 182 -2.25 -1.67 28.12
C ARG A 182 -0.91 -2.06 27.52
N ALA A 183 -0.20 -1.08 26.96
CA ALA A 183 1.25 -1.10 26.75
C ALA A 183 1.90 -0.09 27.70
N THR A 184 3.10 -0.38 28.19
CA THR A 184 3.83 0.52 29.10
C THR A 184 4.73 1.49 28.35
N SER A 185 5.32 1.08 27.22
CA SER A 185 6.09 1.96 26.35
C SER A 185 5.99 1.55 24.88
N VAL A 186 6.22 2.54 24.01
CA VAL A 186 6.43 2.38 22.57
C VAL A 186 7.69 3.17 22.24
N GLU A 187 8.72 2.49 21.76
CA GLU A 187 10.01 3.07 21.39
C GLU A 187 10.24 2.87 19.90
N ILE A 188 10.73 3.90 19.22
CA ILE A 188 11.03 3.86 17.78
C ILE A 188 12.46 4.37 17.60
N ASP A 189 13.35 3.55 17.04
CA ASP A 189 14.76 3.88 16.83
C ASP A 189 15.12 4.10 15.35
N GLY A 190 14.11 4.17 14.49
CA GLY A 190 14.24 4.29 13.04
C GLY A 190 14.27 2.93 12.35
N SER A 191 15.05 1.97 12.85
CA SER A 191 15.14 0.61 12.29
C SER A 191 14.15 -0.39 12.90
N SER A 192 13.60 -0.04 14.05
CA SER A 192 12.68 -0.88 14.80
C SER A 192 11.63 -0.07 15.56
N THR A 193 10.55 -0.75 15.90
CA THR A 193 9.58 -0.35 16.91
C THR A 193 9.56 -1.42 18.00
N ILE A 194 9.74 -1.00 19.25
CA ILE A 194 9.68 -1.87 20.42
C ILE A 194 8.46 -1.48 21.27
N ILE A 195 7.57 -2.43 21.53
CA ILE A 195 6.38 -2.24 22.37
C ILE A 195 6.52 -3.11 23.60
N THR A 196 6.49 -2.53 24.80
CA THR A 196 6.74 -3.25 26.06
C THR A 196 5.54 -3.21 27.01
N GLY A 197 5.56 -4.13 27.98
CA GLY A 197 4.60 -4.22 29.08
C GLY A 197 3.18 -4.45 28.58
N LEU A 198 3.06 -5.26 27.55
CA LEU A 198 1.78 -5.63 26.97
C LEU A 198 1.00 -6.51 27.95
N THR A 199 -0.19 -6.05 28.29
CA THR A 199 -1.14 -6.76 29.15
C THR A 199 -2.52 -6.71 28.49
N GLY A 200 -3.29 -7.79 28.59
CA GLY A 200 -4.64 -7.89 28.03
C GLY A 200 -4.71 -7.83 26.50
N GLY A 201 -5.85 -7.41 25.97
CA GLY A 201 -6.04 -7.20 24.53
C GLY A 201 -5.56 -5.81 24.10
N VAL A 202 -4.70 -5.74 23.09
CA VAL A 202 -4.14 -4.49 22.58
C VAL A 202 -4.19 -4.50 21.06
N PHE A 203 -4.67 -3.41 20.47
CA PHE A 203 -4.65 -3.18 19.03
C PHE A 203 -3.67 -2.07 18.72
N GLY A 204 -3.02 -2.11 17.57
CA GLY A 204 -2.16 -1.01 17.18
C GLY A 204 -1.91 -0.99 15.69
N ARG A 205 -1.24 0.07 15.27
CA ARG A 205 -0.82 0.29 13.90
C ARG A 205 0.62 0.74 13.89
N CYS A 206 1.43 0.10 13.07
CA CYS A 206 2.78 0.54 12.77
C CYS A 206 2.84 1.07 11.34
N VAL A 207 3.45 2.24 11.17
CA VAL A 207 3.65 2.89 9.88
C VAL A 207 5.15 2.87 9.57
N ILE A 208 5.47 2.28 8.42
CA ILE A 208 6.82 2.18 7.87
C ILE A 208 6.87 3.05 6.62
N THR A 209 7.79 4.00 6.59
CA THR A 209 8.08 4.78 5.39
C THR A 209 9.20 4.09 4.62
N GLY A 210 8.96 3.81 3.34
CA GLY A 210 9.99 3.34 2.42
C GLY A 210 11.14 4.36 2.34
N TYR A 211 12.37 3.87 2.12
CA TYR A 211 13.49 4.76 1.85
C TYR A 211 13.25 5.49 0.51
N ASN A 212 13.39 6.83 0.50
CA ASN A 212 13.98 7.45 -0.68
C ASN A 212 15.39 6.87 -0.77
N ALA A 213 15.73 6.17 -1.85
CA ALA A 213 17.11 5.82 -2.12
C ALA A 213 17.92 7.12 -2.24
N VAL A 214 18.45 7.61 -1.12
CA VAL A 214 19.52 8.60 -1.14
C VAL A 214 20.75 7.82 -1.58
N TYR A 215 20.98 7.79 -2.90
CA TYR A 215 22.25 7.38 -3.44
C TYR A 215 23.29 8.36 -2.90
N TYR A 216 24.04 7.95 -1.87
CA TYR A 216 25.29 8.61 -1.55
C TYR A 216 26.24 8.34 -2.71
N VAL A 217 26.38 9.30 -3.62
CA VAL A 217 27.51 9.32 -4.56
C VAL A 217 28.73 9.64 -3.71
N THR A 218 29.46 8.61 -3.28
CA THR A 218 30.82 8.80 -2.77
C THR A 218 31.72 9.08 -3.97
N SER A 219 31.95 10.36 -4.27
CA SER A 219 33.07 10.74 -5.13
C SER A 219 34.36 10.62 -4.31
N GLU A 220 35.03 9.47 -4.40
CA GLU A 220 36.45 9.40 -4.05
C GLU A 220 37.23 10.14 -5.15
N PHE A 221 37.68 11.35 -4.83
CA PHE A 221 38.73 12.00 -5.61
C PHE A 221 40.07 11.39 -5.17
N HIS A 222 40.74 10.71 -6.09
CA HIS A 222 42.19 10.43 -6.02
C HIS A 222 42.97 11.60 -6.60
#